data_AF-A0A554LQV9-F1
#
_entry.id   AF-A0A554LQV9-F1
#
_cell.length_a   1.000
_cell.length_b   1.000
_cell.length_c   1.000
_cell.angle_alpha   90.00
_cell.angle_beta   90.00
_cell.angle_gamma   90.00
#
_symmetry.space_group_name_H-M   'P 1'
#
loop_
_entity.id
_entity.type
_entity.pdbx_description
1 polymer ?
#
loop_
_entity_poly.entity_id
_entity_poly.type
_entity_poly.pdbx_seq_one_letter_code
_entity_poly.pdbx_strand_id
1 'polypeptide(L)'
;MANFLKTKKTVSVLMILGSILLLLLFFNYKINPVHFLADLEGSLVDIITPPTDTIAPPVEETIVPPAETTTPPADVTTPPVDTTIPLVETTPPVEETIVPPVPLPPPPPQPKVEEIIPPIQNPPVITKVVSPILHGSFKSGVIPIMVLFNKAVSVSGTPQLILATGNPETTAVDYKFGSKKSLLFLYHIAPGNYSSDLDYSSSSSLILNGGQIQDSSGNPANLTLPEPGSAGSLSNYSNIVIDAAQ
;
A
#
# COMPACT_ATOMS: atom_id res chain seq x y z
N MET A 1 33.87 36.27 11.15
CA MET A 1 32.67 35.78 10.43
C MET A 1 32.95 34.54 9.55
N ALA A 2 34.06 34.49 8.80
CA ALA A 2 34.33 33.42 7.82
C ALA A 2 34.52 31.99 8.39
N ASN A 3 35.09 31.85 9.59
CA ASN A 3 35.33 30.52 10.18
C ASN A 3 34.03 29.81 10.60
N PHE A 4 33.02 30.57 11.05
CA PHE A 4 31.76 30.00 11.54
C PHE A 4 30.91 29.36 10.42
N LEU A 5 30.93 29.97 9.22
CA LEU A 5 30.25 29.44 8.03
C LEU A 5 30.96 28.19 7.48
N LYS A 6 32.30 28.12 7.60
CA LYS A 6 33.07 26.92 7.24
C LYS A 6 32.73 25.76 8.15
N THR A 7 32.67 25.98 9.47
CA THR A 7 32.30 24.95 10.44
C THR A 7 30.88 24.43 10.24
N LYS A 8 29.91 25.33 9.96
CA LYS A 8 28.51 24.92 9.74
C LYS A 8 28.31 24.10 8.45
N LYS A 9 29.02 24.45 7.37
CA LYS A 9 29.03 23.65 6.13
C LYS A 9 29.72 22.30 6.33
N THR A 10 30.84 22.25 7.04
CA THR A 10 31.56 20.99 7.32
C THR A 10 30.74 20.04 8.20
N VAL A 11 30.04 20.55 9.21
CA VAL A 11 29.16 19.72 10.06
C VAL A 11 27.95 19.20 9.27
N SER A 12 27.36 20.03 8.39
CA SER A 12 26.24 19.59 7.53
C SER A 12 26.67 18.50 6.53
N VAL A 13 27.85 18.62 5.93
CA VAL A 13 28.39 17.61 4.99
C VAL A 13 28.75 16.32 5.74
N LEU A 14 29.29 16.42 6.95
CA LEU A 14 29.63 15.25 7.77
C LEU A 14 28.38 14.49 8.24
N MET A 15 27.28 15.18 8.53
CA MET A 15 25.99 14.54 8.86
C MET A 15 25.35 13.85 7.65
N ILE A 16 25.44 14.45 6.45
CA ILE A 16 24.92 13.83 5.21
C ILE A 16 25.73 12.58 4.85
N LEU A 17 27.07 12.67 4.91
CA LEU A 17 27.96 11.52 4.67
C LEU A 17 27.78 10.42 5.71
N GLY A 18 27.54 10.79 6.98
CA GLY A 18 27.23 9.83 8.05
C GLY A 18 25.93 9.06 7.82
N SER A 19 24.87 9.75 7.39
CA SER A 19 23.60 9.10 7.04
C SER A 19 23.71 8.21 5.81
N ILE A 20 24.50 8.60 4.80
CA ILE A 20 24.77 7.78 3.60
C ILE A 20 25.62 6.54 3.98
N LEU A 21 26.63 6.69 4.84
CA LEU A 21 27.46 5.59 5.30
C LEU A 21 26.66 4.60 6.17
N LEU A 22 25.79 5.11 7.04
CA LEU A 22 24.88 4.29 7.84
C LEU A 22 23.90 3.51 6.94
N LEU A 23 23.39 4.17 5.89
CA LEU A 23 22.55 3.53 4.87
C LEU A 23 23.33 2.42 4.14
N LEU A 24 24.58 2.67 3.72
CA LEU A 24 25.43 1.68 3.04
C LEU A 24 25.82 0.48 3.93
N LEU A 25 25.97 0.68 5.24
CA LEU A 25 26.24 -0.40 6.19
C LEU A 25 25.04 -1.36 6.35
N PHE A 26 23.80 -0.87 6.19
CA PHE A 26 22.62 -1.75 6.12
C PHE A 26 22.51 -2.54 4.81
N PHE A 27 23.23 -2.11 3.75
CA PHE A 27 23.18 -2.74 2.43
C PHE A 27 24.30 -3.73 2.12
N ASN A 28 25.31 -3.89 3.00
CA ASN A 28 26.44 -4.81 2.81
C ASN A 28 27.08 -4.69 1.40
N TYR A 29 27.15 -3.47 0.86
CA TYR A 29 27.59 -3.20 -0.49
C TYR A 29 29.10 -2.96 -0.52
N LYS A 30 29.84 -3.77 -1.26
CA LYS A 30 31.31 -3.70 -1.38
C LYS A 30 31.68 -2.59 -2.36
N ILE A 31 31.77 -1.34 -1.90
CA ILE A 31 32.14 -0.20 -2.76
C ILE A 31 33.65 0.07 -2.62
N ASN A 32 34.38 0.00 -3.73
CA ASN A 32 35.80 0.41 -3.81
C ASN A 32 35.88 1.96 -3.76
N PRO A 33 36.69 2.56 -2.87
CA PRO A 33 36.62 4.00 -2.55
C PRO A 33 37.27 4.95 -3.58
N VAL A 34 37.53 4.54 -4.83
CA VAL A 34 38.42 5.30 -5.74
C VAL A 34 37.69 6.20 -6.75
N HIS A 35 36.36 6.15 -6.87
CA HIS A 35 35.63 6.85 -7.95
C HIS A 35 34.62 7.93 -7.53
N PHE A 36 34.73 8.52 -6.33
CA PHE A 36 33.73 9.50 -5.84
C PHE A 36 34.20 10.97 -5.79
N LEU A 37 35.44 11.28 -6.20
CA LEU A 37 35.97 12.65 -6.11
C LEU A 37 35.97 13.45 -7.42
N ALA A 38 35.35 12.95 -8.50
CA ALA A 38 35.45 13.58 -9.82
C ALA A 38 34.24 14.43 -10.25
N ASP A 39 33.10 14.38 -9.56
CA ASP A 39 31.83 14.91 -10.10
C ASP A 39 31.31 16.21 -9.45
N LEU A 40 32.13 16.95 -8.70
CA LEU A 40 31.69 18.16 -7.97
C LEU A 40 32.37 19.48 -8.38
N GLU A 41 33.02 19.56 -9.54
CA GLU A 41 33.75 20.77 -10.00
C GLU A 41 33.32 21.26 -11.41
N GLY A 42 32.15 20.85 -11.92
CA GLY A 42 31.78 21.07 -13.33
C GLY A 42 30.39 21.62 -13.59
N SER A 43 29.90 22.67 -12.91
CA SER A 43 28.71 23.40 -13.38
C SER A 43 28.55 24.77 -12.70
N LEU A 44 29.41 25.74 -13.04
CA LEU A 44 29.23 27.16 -12.68
C LEU A 44 29.50 28.09 -13.87
N VAL A 45 29.07 27.73 -15.08
CA VAL A 45 29.15 28.61 -16.25
C VAL A 45 27.88 28.51 -17.07
N ASP A 46 27.00 29.51 -16.91
CA ASP A 46 26.26 30.21 -17.97
C ASP A 46 25.07 30.99 -17.38
N ILE A 47 25.37 32.18 -16.89
CA ILE A 47 24.39 33.21 -16.50
C ILE A 47 24.58 34.38 -17.47
N ILE A 48 23.96 34.37 -18.66
CA ILE A 48 23.56 35.59 -19.40
C ILE A 48 22.77 35.26 -20.68
N THR A 49 21.43 35.32 -20.62
CA THR A 49 20.59 35.82 -21.72
C THR A 49 19.41 36.62 -21.15
N PRO A 50 19.05 37.79 -21.73
CA PRO A 50 17.96 38.64 -21.24
C PRO A 50 16.56 38.08 -21.59
N PRO A 51 15.49 38.54 -20.89
CA PRO A 51 14.14 38.00 -21.04
C PRO A 51 13.51 38.37 -22.38
N THR A 52 12.91 37.39 -23.06
CA THR A 52 11.97 37.62 -24.15
C THR A 52 10.58 37.87 -23.55
N ASP A 53 10.07 39.09 -23.70
CA ASP A 53 8.67 39.44 -23.52
C ASP A 53 7.80 38.51 -24.39
N THR A 54 7.05 37.60 -23.75
CA THR A 54 5.96 36.88 -24.42
C THR A 54 4.64 37.34 -23.80
N ILE A 55 3.88 38.01 -24.66
CA ILE A 55 2.60 38.66 -24.41
C ILE A 55 1.58 37.63 -23.91
N ALA A 56 0.79 38.03 -22.91
CA ALA A 56 -0.31 37.27 -22.33
C ALA A 56 -1.39 36.86 -23.37
N PRO A 57 -2.06 35.72 -23.18
CA PRO A 57 -3.11 35.25 -24.10
C PRO A 57 -4.38 36.11 -24.03
N PRO A 58 -5.15 36.24 -25.13
CA PRO A 58 -6.46 36.86 -25.09
C PRO A 58 -7.46 35.97 -24.33
N VAL A 59 -8.21 36.62 -23.43
CA VAL A 59 -9.40 36.13 -22.75
C VAL A 59 -10.46 35.70 -23.76
N GLU A 60 -10.87 34.43 -23.73
CA GLU A 60 -12.09 33.98 -24.41
C GLU A 60 -13.13 33.60 -23.36
N GLU A 61 -14.30 34.23 -23.47
CA GLU A 61 -15.36 34.24 -22.48
C GLU A 61 -16.03 32.87 -22.32
N THR A 62 -16.25 32.51 -21.06
CA THR A 62 -17.11 31.43 -20.63
C THR A 62 -18.57 31.77 -20.92
N ILE A 63 -19.23 31.00 -21.77
CA ILE A 63 -20.68 31.03 -21.91
C ILE A 63 -21.21 29.60 -21.69
N VAL A 64 -21.75 29.34 -20.50
CA VAL A 64 -22.53 28.14 -20.19
C VAL A 64 -23.97 28.57 -19.94
N PRO A 65 -24.95 27.97 -20.64
CA PRO A 65 -26.28 27.83 -20.07
C PRO A 65 -26.83 26.40 -20.25
N PRO A 66 -27.99 26.08 -19.64
CA PRO A 66 -28.17 25.60 -18.28
C PRO A 66 -28.39 24.07 -18.24
N ALA A 67 -28.22 23.49 -17.04
CA ALA A 67 -28.53 22.10 -16.75
C ALA A 67 -30.04 21.81 -16.86
N GLU A 68 -30.44 20.98 -17.82
CA GLU A 68 -31.76 20.36 -17.86
C GLU A 68 -31.80 19.20 -16.86
N THR A 69 -32.47 19.44 -15.72
CA THR A 69 -32.76 18.40 -14.73
C THR A 69 -34.13 17.80 -15.05
N THR A 70 -34.14 16.56 -15.57
CA THR A 70 -35.37 15.76 -15.64
C THR A 70 -35.22 14.54 -14.74
N THR A 71 -35.85 14.59 -13.57
CA THR A 71 -36.05 13.45 -12.68
C THR A 71 -37.11 12.52 -13.27
N PRO A 72 -36.85 11.20 -13.40
CA PRO A 72 -37.90 10.22 -13.68
C PRO A 72 -38.77 9.95 -12.42
N PRO A 73 -40.03 9.53 -12.60
CA PRO A 73 -40.97 9.31 -11.50
C PRO A 73 -40.61 8.07 -10.66
N ALA A 74 -40.91 8.15 -9.37
CA ALA A 74 -40.81 7.06 -8.41
C ALA A 74 -41.80 5.93 -8.77
N ASP A 75 -41.28 4.72 -9.00
CA ASP A 75 -42.08 3.51 -9.12
C ASP A 75 -42.25 2.86 -7.73
N VAL A 76 -43.50 2.84 -7.26
CA VAL A 76 -43.91 2.19 -6.02
C VAL A 76 -44.33 0.78 -6.37
N THR A 77 -43.45 -0.19 -6.13
CA THR A 77 -43.81 -1.61 -6.13
C THR A 77 -43.44 -2.22 -4.78
N THR A 78 -44.45 -2.34 -3.91
CA THR A 78 -44.41 -3.20 -2.72
C THR A 78 -44.51 -4.67 -3.13
N PRO A 79 -43.63 -5.58 -2.68
CA PRO A 79 -43.92 -7.00 -2.69
C PRO A 79 -44.75 -7.42 -1.45
N PRO A 80 -45.65 -8.41 -1.59
CA PRO A 80 -46.53 -8.87 -0.51
C PRO A 80 -45.76 -9.65 0.57
N VAL A 81 -46.09 -9.38 1.84
CA VAL A 81 -45.66 -10.19 2.99
C VAL A 81 -46.41 -11.51 2.97
N ASP A 82 -45.71 -12.59 2.64
CA ASP A 82 -46.22 -13.95 2.74
C ASP A 82 -46.22 -14.39 4.21
N THR A 83 -47.41 -14.51 4.79
CA THR A 83 -47.61 -14.98 6.17
C THR A 83 -47.81 -16.48 6.13
N THR A 84 -46.72 -17.24 6.26
CA THR A 84 -46.78 -18.69 6.43
C THR A 84 -47.06 -19.03 7.90
N ILE A 85 -48.23 -19.62 8.16
CA ILE A 85 -48.61 -20.20 9.45
C ILE A 85 -48.00 -21.61 9.50
N PRO A 86 -47.22 -22.00 10.54
CA PRO A 86 -46.77 -23.37 10.66
C PRO A 86 -47.95 -24.28 11.06
N LEU A 87 -48.20 -25.31 10.24
CA LEU A 87 -49.14 -26.38 10.53
C LEU A 87 -48.59 -27.21 11.70
N VAL A 88 -49.26 -27.15 12.85
CA VAL A 88 -48.95 -28.01 13.99
C VAL A 88 -49.44 -29.42 13.65
N GLU A 89 -48.51 -30.33 13.39
CA GLU A 89 -48.79 -31.75 13.21
C GLU A 89 -48.78 -32.44 14.58
N THR A 90 -49.96 -32.72 15.11
CA THR A 90 -50.14 -33.60 16.28
C THR A 90 -50.32 -35.03 15.82
N THR A 91 -49.25 -35.84 15.88
CA THR A 91 -49.35 -37.30 15.83
C THR A 91 -49.68 -37.85 17.23
N PRO A 92 -50.58 -38.86 17.35
CA PRO A 92 -50.87 -39.50 18.63
C PRO A 92 -49.70 -40.37 19.09
N PRO A 93 -49.48 -40.55 20.41
CA PRO A 93 -48.41 -41.39 20.90
C PRO A 93 -48.74 -42.86 20.62
N VAL A 94 -47.85 -43.53 19.89
CA VAL A 94 -47.83 -44.98 19.78
C VAL A 94 -47.31 -45.52 21.11
N GLU A 95 -48.13 -46.28 21.83
CA GLU A 95 -47.73 -46.93 23.07
C GLU A 95 -46.76 -48.08 22.74
N GLU A 96 -45.46 -47.79 22.82
CA GLU A 96 -44.41 -48.79 22.64
C GLU A 96 -44.43 -49.77 23.83
N THR A 97 -44.65 -51.05 23.53
CA THR A 97 -44.43 -52.12 24.50
C THR A 97 -42.93 -52.22 24.76
N ILE A 98 -42.48 -51.69 25.89
CA ILE A 98 -41.06 -51.62 26.25
C ILE A 98 -40.56 -53.03 26.56
N VAL A 99 -39.95 -53.69 25.57
CA VAL A 99 -39.11 -54.86 25.80
C VAL A 99 -37.84 -54.36 26.51
N PRO A 100 -37.40 -54.95 27.63
CA PRO A 100 -36.16 -54.53 28.27
C PRO A 100 -35.01 -54.63 27.27
N PRO A 101 -34.19 -53.57 27.10
CA PRO A 101 -33.11 -53.56 26.13
C PRO A 101 -32.11 -54.67 26.48
N VAL A 102 -31.91 -55.59 25.55
CA VAL A 102 -30.80 -56.55 25.62
C VAL A 102 -29.50 -55.72 25.65
N PRO A 103 -28.60 -55.92 26.64
CA PRO A 103 -27.33 -55.22 26.66
C PRO A 103 -26.56 -55.53 25.38
N LEU A 104 -26.36 -54.51 24.54
CA LEU A 104 -25.50 -54.64 23.37
C LEU A 104 -24.07 -54.89 23.85
N PRO A 105 -23.34 -55.85 23.25
CA PRO A 105 -21.92 -56.00 23.54
C PRO A 105 -21.20 -54.67 23.24
N PRO A 106 -20.15 -54.33 24.01
CA PRO A 106 -19.39 -53.11 23.78
C PRO A 106 -18.86 -53.12 22.33
N PRO A 107 -19.02 -52.02 21.59
CA PRO A 107 -18.49 -51.94 20.24
C PRO A 107 -16.98 -52.23 20.25
N PRO A 108 -16.47 -52.99 19.26
CA PRO A 108 -15.04 -53.21 19.15
C PRO A 108 -14.30 -51.86 19.14
N PRO A 109 -13.09 -51.76 19.73
CA PRO A 109 -12.28 -50.56 19.63
C PRO A 109 -12.11 -50.18 18.15
N GLN A 110 -12.71 -49.06 17.74
CA GLN A 110 -12.47 -48.54 16.41
C GLN A 110 -11.02 -48.05 16.36
N PRO A 111 -10.23 -48.41 15.33
CA PRO A 111 -8.93 -47.81 15.13
C PRO A 111 -9.09 -46.30 15.05
N LYS A 112 -8.31 -45.58 15.86
CA LYS A 112 -8.25 -44.12 15.83
C LYS A 112 -7.72 -43.74 14.45
N VAL A 113 -8.61 -43.39 13.53
CA VAL A 113 -8.23 -42.73 12.28
C VAL A 113 -7.83 -41.32 12.70
N GLU A 114 -6.54 -41.14 12.95
CA GLU A 114 -5.98 -39.81 13.09
C GLU A 114 -6.08 -39.17 11.71
N GLU A 115 -7.08 -38.30 11.54
CA GLU A 115 -7.30 -37.59 10.28
C GLU A 115 -6.02 -36.78 10.00
N ILE A 116 -5.26 -37.22 8.99
CA ILE A 116 -4.06 -36.52 8.53
C ILE A 116 -4.54 -35.30 7.72
N ILE A 117 -5.22 -34.36 8.36
CA ILE A 117 -5.56 -33.08 7.74
C ILE A 117 -4.22 -32.35 7.59
N PRO A 118 -3.73 -32.07 6.37
CA PRO A 118 -2.55 -31.22 6.22
C PRO A 118 -2.84 -29.89 6.92
N PRO A 119 -1.87 -29.31 7.66
CA PRO A 119 -2.10 -28.07 8.38
C PRO A 119 -2.63 -27.01 7.41
N ILE A 120 -3.79 -26.43 7.73
CA ILE A 120 -4.37 -25.34 6.94
C ILE A 120 -3.33 -24.21 6.83
N GLN A 121 -2.84 -23.97 5.62
CA GLN A 121 -1.85 -22.94 5.38
C GLN A 121 -2.55 -21.65 4.98
N ASN A 122 -2.61 -20.69 5.90
CA ASN A 122 -3.15 -19.37 5.60
C ASN A 122 -2.24 -18.67 4.58
N PRO A 123 -2.72 -17.79 3.69
CA PRO A 123 -1.84 -17.00 2.83
C PRO A 123 -1.11 -15.88 3.62
N PRO A 124 0.00 -15.33 3.11
CA PRO A 124 0.52 -14.04 3.58
C PRO A 124 -0.53 -12.94 3.45
N VAL A 125 -0.57 -12.04 4.43
CA VAL A 125 -1.43 -10.83 4.36
C VAL A 125 -0.61 -9.59 4.69
N ILE A 126 -1.00 -8.47 4.09
CA ILE A 126 -0.41 -7.16 4.38
C ILE A 126 -0.96 -6.68 5.73
N THR A 127 -0.06 -6.17 6.56
CA THR A 127 -0.38 -5.73 7.93
C THR A 127 -0.24 -4.24 8.10
N LYS A 128 0.67 -3.62 7.36
CA LYS A 128 1.01 -2.21 7.49
C LYS A 128 1.74 -1.69 6.26
N VAL A 129 1.49 -0.44 5.93
CA VAL A 129 2.31 0.36 5.01
C VAL A 129 2.88 1.54 5.79
N VAL A 130 4.17 1.83 5.61
CA VAL A 130 4.85 2.87 6.38
C VAL A 130 6.00 3.47 5.59
N SER A 131 6.34 4.73 5.87
CA SER A 131 7.63 5.29 5.48
C SER A 131 8.55 5.41 6.70
N PRO A 132 9.83 5.02 6.62
CA PRO A 132 10.78 5.21 7.71
C PRO A 132 11.29 6.66 7.85
N ILE A 133 10.92 7.56 6.94
CA ILE A 133 11.31 8.96 7.07
C ILE A 133 10.51 9.67 8.17
N LEU A 134 11.09 10.73 8.72
CA LEU A 134 10.40 11.59 9.67
C LEU A 134 9.22 12.29 8.99
N HIS A 135 8.12 12.45 9.73
CA HIS A 135 6.97 13.25 9.31
C HIS A 135 7.39 14.64 8.84
N GLY A 136 6.70 15.17 7.82
CA GLY A 136 7.03 16.49 7.29
C GLY A 136 6.45 16.78 5.92
N SER A 137 6.81 17.96 5.41
CA SER A 137 6.45 18.42 4.07
C SER A 137 7.66 18.33 3.14
N PHE A 138 7.46 17.76 1.97
CA PHE A 138 8.49 17.48 0.98
C PHE A 138 8.12 18.10 -0.37
N LYS A 139 9.07 18.83 -0.96
CA LYS A 139 8.93 19.45 -2.28
C LYS A 139 9.68 18.70 -3.38
N SER A 140 10.67 17.91 -3.00
CA SER A 140 11.50 17.09 -3.88
C SER A 140 12.18 15.98 -3.08
N GLY A 141 12.75 15.01 -3.77
CA GLY A 141 13.50 13.91 -3.16
C GLY A 141 12.81 12.57 -3.32
N VAL A 142 13.19 11.62 -2.46
CA VAL A 142 12.73 10.23 -2.51
C VAL A 142 12.09 9.84 -1.18
N ILE A 143 10.87 9.31 -1.25
CA ILE A 143 10.11 8.80 -0.12
C ILE A 143 10.13 7.26 -0.19
N PRO A 144 10.90 6.58 0.70
CA PRO A 144 10.84 5.13 0.81
C PRO A 144 9.51 4.69 1.41
N ILE A 145 8.84 3.72 0.80
CA ILE A 145 7.57 3.16 1.27
C ILE A 145 7.73 1.67 1.45
N MET A 146 7.45 1.18 2.65
CA MET A 146 7.55 -0.22 3.04
C MET A 146 6.17 -0.83 3.19
N VAL A 147 5.90 -1.92 2.47
CA VAL A 147 4.70 -2.76 2.63
C VAL A 147 5.08 -4.00 3.44
N LEU A 148 4.46 -4.20 4.61
CA LEU A 148 4.82 -5.23 5.59
C LEU A 148 3.81 -6.39 5.59
N PHE A 149 4.34 -7.61 5.61
CA PHE A 149 3.56 -8.85 5.64
C PHE A 149 3.64 -9.54 7.01
N ASN A 150 2.60 -10.28 7.39
CA ASN A 150 2.59 -11.05 8.64
C ASN A 150 3.61 -12.21 8.64
N LYS A 151 3.93 -12.74 7.46
CA LYS A 151 4.87 -13.87 7.26
C LYS A 151 5.85 -13.58 6.12
N ALA A 152 6.80 -14.51 5.95
CA ALA A 152 7.79 -14.40 4.90
C ALA A 152 7.16 -14.58 3.50
N VAL A 153 7.58 -13.75 2.55
CA VAL A 153 7.18 -13.78 1.14
C VAL A 153 8.39 -13.79 0.22
N SER A 154 8.23 -14.35 -0.97
CA SER A 154 9.11 -14.16 -2.12
C SER A 154 8.37 -13.35 -3.18
N VAL A 155 9.12 -12.60 -3.99
CA VAL A 155 8.59 -11.73 -5.04
C VAL A 155 9.20 -12.13 -6.38
N SER A 156 8.37 -12.26 -7.40
CA SER A 156 8.78 -12.33 -8.80
C SER A 156 8.14 -11.19 -9.60
N GLY A 157 8.64 -10.93 -10.80
CA GLY A 157 8.16 -9.84 -11.65
C GLY A 157 8.51 -8.45 -11.11
N THR A 158 7.71 -7.44 -11.49
CA THR A 158 7.91 -6.03 -11.11
C THR A 158 6.64 -5.44 -10.49
N PRO A 159 6.26 -5.86 -9.26
CA PRO A 159 5.10 -5.28 -8.62
C PRO A 159 5.20 -3.76 -8.53
N GLN A 160 4.07 -3.08 -8.63
CA GLN A 160 3.99 -1.62 -8.48
C GLN A 160 3.01 -1.26 -7.36
N LEU A 161 3.32 -0.17 -6.67
CA LEU A 161 2.42 0.48 -5.74
C LEU A 161 1.92 1.78 -6.38
N ILE A 162 0.60 1.92 -6.49
CA ILE A 162 -0.03 3.13 -7.05
C ILE A 162 -0.32 4.13 -5.93
N LEU A 163 0.39 5.26 -5.94
CA LEU A 163 0.24 6.35 -4.97
C LEU A 163 -0.75 7.41 -5.44
N ALA A 164 -1.47 8.03 -4.52
CA ALA A 164 -2.30 9.21 -4.79
C ALA A 164 -1.42 10.48 -4.69
N THR A 165 -1.19 11.13 -5.83
CA THR A 165 -0.22 12.23 -5.98
C THR A 165 -0.78 13.49 -6.60
N GLY A 166 -2.09 13.56 -6.85
CA GLY A 166 -2.80 14.77 -7.27
C GLY A 166 -2.56 15.18 -8.73
N ASN A 167 -1.31 15.38 -9.14
CA ASN A 167 -0.95 15.66 -10.53
C ASN A 167 0.38 14.97 -10.94
N PRO A 168 0.33 13.90 -11.76
CA PRO A 168 -0.89 13.17 -12.13
C PRO A 168 -1.62 12.64 -10.88
N GLU A 169 -2.93 12.40 -10.99
CA GLU A 169 -3.79 11.95 -9.87
C GLU A 169 -3.14 10.77 -9.12
N THR A 170 -2.54 9.85 -9.87
CA THR A 170 -1.76 8.75 -9.33
C THR A 170 -0.39 8.61 -9.95
N THR A 171 0.55 8.07 -9.17
CA THR A 171 1.91 7.73 -9.62
C THR A 171 2.18 6.26 -9.33
N ALA A 172 2.59 5.51 -10.34
CA ALA A 172 3.04 4.13 -10.18
C ALA A 172 4.50 4.08 -9.71
N VAL A 173 4.75 3.32 -8.65
CA VAL A 173 6.09 3.18 -8.06
C VAL A 173 6.52 1.71 -8.13
N ASP A 174 7.61 1.44 -8.84
CA ASP A 174 8.13 0.07 -8.97
C ASP A 174 8.75 -0.43 -7.66
N TYR A 175 8.48 -1.71 -7.37
CA TYR A 175 9.21 -2.49 -6.38
C TYR A 175 10.72 -2.44 -6.69
N LYS A 176 11.53 -2.18 -5.66
CA LYS A 176 12.99 -2.14 -5.79
C LYS A 176 13.65 -3.36 -5.19
N PHE A 177 13.46 -3.57 -3.89
CA PHE A 177 13.94 -4.74 -3.17
C PHE A 177 13.11 -4.94 -1.91
N GLY A 178 13.34 -6.02 -1.19
CA GLY A 178 12.60 -6.33 0.02
C GLY A 178 13.38 -7.19 1.00
N SER A 179 12.86 -7.29 2.22
CA SER A 179 13.25 -8.34 3.15
C SER A 179 12.30 -9.52 3.01
N LYS A 180 12.48 -10.57 3.82
CA LYS A 180 11.51 -11.67 3.85
C LYS A 180 10.09 -11.21 4.19
N LYS A 181 9.90 -10.13 4.96
CA LYS A 181 8.56 -9.68 5.40
C LYS A 181 8.18 -8.29 4.90
N SER A 182 8.96 -7.70 4.00
CA SER A 182 8.70 -6.32 3.56
C SER A 182 9.10 -6.10 2.11
N LEU A 183 8.30 -5.35 1.38
CA LEU A 183 8.64 -4.82 0.05
C LEU A 183 8.96 -3.33 0.18
N LEU A 184 10.01 -2.86 -0.48
CA LEU A 184 10.38 -1.44 -0.56
C LEU A 184 10.09 -0.88 -1.95
N PHE A 185 9.40 0.25 -1.94
CA PHE A 185 9.11 1.11 -3.07
C PHE A 185 9.80 2.46 -2.84
N LEU A 186 10.39 3.04 -3.89
CA LEU A 186 11.06 4.34 -3.81
C LEU A 186 10.29 5.36 -4.64
N TYR A 187 9.46 6.16 -3.98
CA TYR A 187 8.68 7.20 -4.63
C TYR A 187 9.55 8.44 -4.86
N HIS A 188 9.81 8.76 -6.12
CA HIS A 188 10.47 10.01 -6.51
C HIS A 188 9.43 11.10 -6.70
N ILE A 189 9.54 12.18 -5.94
CA ILE A 189 8.62 13.32 -6.04
C ILE A 189 8.90 14.03 -7.37
N ALA A 190 7.92 14.03 -8.26
CA ALA A 190 7.98 14.75 -9.53
C ALA A 190 7.39 16.17 -9.38
N PRO A 191 7.81 17.14 -10.21
CA PRO A 191 7.16 18.45 -10.28
C PRO A 191 5.65 18.31 -10.53
N GLY A 192 4.86 19.09 -9.81
CA GLY A 192 3.40 19.05 -9.84
C GLY A 192 2.77 18.06 -8.86
N ASN A 193 3.51 17.08 -8.31
CA ASN A 193 2.95 16.16 -7.34
C ASN A 193 2.49 16.89 -6.07
N TYR A 194 1.33 16.50 -5.56
CA TYR A 194 0.69 17.08 -4.40
C TYR A 194 -0.08 16.04 -3.60
N SER A 195 0.08 16.05 -2.28
CA SER A 195 -0.80 15.35 -1.34
C SER A 195 -0.75 16.01 0.02
N SER A 196 -1.91 16.26 0.63
CA SER A 196 -2.00 16.75 2.01
C SER A 196 -1.63 15.70 3.05
N ASP A 197 -1.70 14.41 2.68
CA ASP A 197 -1.19 13.28 3.45
C ASP A 197 -1.00 12.09 2.49
N LEU A 198 0.25 11.74 2.20
CA LEU A 198 0.59 10.78 1.16
C LEU A 198 0.05 9.39 1.51
N ASP A 199 -0.70 8.80 0.58
CA ASP A 199 -1.18 7.42 0.67
C ASP A 199 -1.20 6.75 -0.70
N TYR A 200 -1.55 5.47 -0.72
CA TYR A 200 -1.93 4.77 -1.95
C TYR A 200 -3.36 5.09 -2.37
N SER A 201 -3.67 4.91 -3.66
CA SER A 201 -4.96 5.33 -4.24
C SER A 201 -6.16 4.52 -3.73
N SER A 202 -5.98 3.25 -3.35
CA SER A 202 -7.02 2.34 -2.87
C SER A 202 -6.44 1.10 -2.18
N SER A 203 -7.29 0.30 -1.53
CA SER A 203 -6.90 -1.01 -0.98
C SER A 203 -6.42 -2.02 -2.04
N SER A 204 -6.56 -1.73 -3.33
CA SER A 204 -6.11 -2.53 -4.47
C SER A 204 -4.88 -1.97 -5.20
N SER A 205 -4.22 -0.94 -4.67
CA SER A 205 -3.09 -0.26 -5.33
C SER A 205 -1.81 -1.07 -5.49
N LEU A 206 -1.68 -2.25 -4.86
CA LEU A 206 -0.53 -3.13 -5.06
C LEU A 206 -0.82 -4.09 -6.23
N ILE A 207 -0.18 -3.83 -7.37
CA ILE A 207 -0.35 -4.60 -8.60
C ILE A 207 0.88 -5.47 -8.88
N LEU A 208 0.69 -6.68 -9.42
CA LEU A 208 1.78 -7.67 -9.60
C LEU A 208 2.58 -7.50 -10.90
N ASN A 209 2.01 -6.89 -11.95
CA ASN A 209 2.62 -6.75 -13.28
C ASN A 209 3.25 -8.05 -13.82
N GLY A 210 2.47 -9.12 -13.89
CA GLY A 210 2.93 -10.43 -14.36
C GLY A 210 3.82 -11.19 -13.37
N GLY A 211 4.03 -10.64 -12.17
CA GLY A 211 4.75 -11.26 -11.07
C GLY A 211 3.88 -12.08 -10.12
N GLN A 212 4.48 -12.51 -9.02
CA GLN A 212 3.83 -13.20 -7.91
C GLN A 212 4.40 -12.70 -6.58
N ILE A 213 3.57 -12.71 -5.54
CA ILE A 213 4.00 -12.55 -4.15
C ILE A 213 3.41 -13.73 -3.40
N GLN A 214 4.25 -14.61 -2.88
CA GLN A 214 3.81 -15.87 -2.26
C GLN A 214 4.74 -16.31 -1.14
N ASP A 215 4.30 -17.21 -0.27
CA ASP A 215 5.20 -17.83 0.71
C ASP A 215 6.05 -18.97 0.13
N SER A 216 6.90 -19.57 0.97
CA SER A 216 7.76 -20.70 0.58
C SER A 216 6.99 -21.97 0.22
N SER A 217 5.72 -22.07 0.61
CA SER A 217 4.83 -23.19 0.30
C SER A 217 4.02 -22.95 -0.96
N GLY A 218 4.18 -21.78 -1.61
CA GLY A 218 3.51 -21.42 -2.85
C GLY A 218 2.13 -20.80 -2.66
N ASN A 219 1.75 -20.42 -1.43
CA ASN A 219 0.46 -19.77 -1.21
C ASN A 219 0.55 -18.30 -1.63
N PRO A 220 -0.28 -17.82 -2.57
CA PRO A 220 -0.28 -16.43 -3.00
C PRO A 220 -0.70 -15.52 -1.85
N ALA A 221 -0.05 -14.36 -1.73
CA ALA A 221 -0.38 -13.37 -0.74
C ALA A 221 -1.72 -12.70 -1.05
N ASN A 222 -2.49 -12.38 -0.02
CA ASN A 222 -3.58 -11.42 -0.12
C ASN A 222 -2.97 -10.01 -0.22
N LEU A 223 -3.20 -9.36 -1.35
CA LEU A 223 -2.64 -8.04 -1.69
C LEU A 223 -3.54 -6.87 -1.28
N THR A 224 -4.67 -7.12 -0.63
CA THR A 224 -5.52 -6.06 -0.07
C THR A 224 -4.73 -5.26 0.96
N LEU A 225 -4.47 -4.01 0.62
CA LEU A 225 -3.89 -3.03 1.54
C LEU A 225 -4.98 -2.61 2.55
N PRO A 226 -4.59 -2.14 3.74
CA PRO A 226 -5.51 -1.40 4.62
C PRO A 226 -6.25 -0.30 3.84
N GLU A 227 -7.43 0.12 4.28
CA GLU A 227 -8.09 1.25 3.61
C GLU A 227 -7.28 2.53 3.88
N PRO A 228 -7.10 3.43 2.89
CA PRO A 228 -6.44 4.72 3.12
C PRO A 228 -7.02 5.46 4.34
N GLY A 229 -6.16 6.05 5.16
CA GLY A 229 -6.52 6.68 6.44
C GLY A 229 -6.83 5.75 7.62
N SER A 230 -7.02 4.44 7.40
CA SER A 230 -7.34 3.48 8.46
C SER A 230 -6.10 2.87 9.13
N ALA A 231 -6.28 2.20 10.27
CA ALA A 231 -5.17 1.57 10.98
C ALA A 231 -4.45 0.55 10.08
N GLY A 232 -3.17 0.78 9.81
CA GLY A 232 -2.44 0.00 8.80
C GLY A 232 -1.96 0.83 7.61
N SER A 233 -2.66 1.91 7.27
CA SER A 233 -2.37 2.69 6.06
C SER A 233 -1.14 3.58 6.20
N LEU A 234 -0.65 4.08 5.06
CA LEU A 234 0.53 4.96 5.05
C LEU A 234 0.23 6.26 5.79
N SER A 235 -0.86 6.93 5.44
CA SER A 235 -1.32 8.20 6.05
C SER A 235 -1.58 8.06 7.56
N ASN A 236 -2.10 6.91 8.01
CA ASN A 236 -2.36 6.68 9.43
C ASN A 236 -1.07 6.59 10.27
N TYR A 237 0.03 6.11 9.68
CA TYR A 237 1.30 5.94 10.38
C TYR A 237 2.34 6.99 10.05
N SER A 238 2.23 7.66 8.92
CA SER A 238 3.24 8.56 8.36
C SER A 238 2.56 9.82 7.86
N ASN A 239 2.61 10.90 8.65
CA ASN A 239 2.15 12.22 8.20
C ASN A 239 3.17 12.81 7.21
N ILE A 240 2.91 12.65 5.92
CA ILE A 240 3.80 13.07 4.82
C ILE A 240 3.03 13.96 3.88
N VAL A 241 3.36 15.25 3.86
CA VAL A 241 2.80 16.21 2.92
C VAL A 241 3.71 16.31 1.69
N ILE A 242 3.14 16.23 0.50
CA ILE A 242 3.83 16.51 -0.76
C ILE A 242 3.32 17.84 -1.32
N ASP A 243 4.24 18.78 -1.56
CA ASP A 243 3.95 20.09 -2.15
C ASP A 243 5.04 20.44 -3.16
N ALA A 244 5.08 19.69 -4.26
CA ALA A 244 6.01 19.92 -5.35
C ALA A 244 5.41 20.91 -6.35
N ALA A 245 5.21 22.17 -5.92
CA ALA A 245 4.76 23.25 -6.78
C ALA A 245 5.60 23.30 -8.07
N GLN A 246 4.94 23.51 -9.21
CA GLN A 246 5.57 23.61 -10.53
C GLN A 246 6.41 24.87 -10.67
#